data_AF-A0A932YAD9-F1
#
_entry.id   AF-A0A932YAD9-F1
#
_cell.length_a   1.000
_cell.length_b   1.000
_cell.length_c   1.000
_cell.angle_alpha   90.00
_cell.angle_beta   90.00
_cell.angle_gamma   90.00
#
_symmetry.space_group_name_H-M   'P 1'
#
loop_
_entity.id
_entity.type
_entity.pdbx_description
1 polymer ?
#
loop_
_entity_poly.entity_id
_entity_poly.type
_entity_poly.pdbx_seq_one_letter_code
_entity_poly.pdbx_strand_id
1 'polypeptide(L)'
;PLIVYGYSGILNYFIPSGGSKWAVEAPYVLEAARNLHVPFSKTVLAYAWGDMVTDMIQPFWCIPLLAIAKLEFKDILGYEMVTFFLCALIGSLAFLLF
;
A
#
# COMPACT_ATOMS: atom_id res chain seq x y z
N PRO A 1 11.80 4.50 -6.02
CA PRO A 1 10.72 4.55 -5.00
C PRO A 1 9.33 4.37 -5.59
N LEU A 2 8.93 5.20 -6.58
CA LEU A 2 7.62 5.10 -7.25
C LEU A 2 7.29 3.70 -7.78
N ILE A 3 8.27 3.03 -8.43
CA ILE A 3 8.09 1.67 -8.96
C ILE A 3 7.75 0.69 -7.84
N VAL A 4 8.48 0.76 -6.71
CA VAL A 4 8.22 -0.10 -5.54
C VAL A 4 6.84 0.20 -4.96
N TYR A 5 6.47 1.47 -4.82
CA TYR A 5 5.14 1.86 -4.35
C TYR A 5 4.00 1.26 -5.18
N GLY A 6 4.05 1.40 -6.51
CA GLY A 6 3.05 0.81 -7.40
C GLY A 6 3.09 -0.72 -7.40
N TYR A 7 4.28 -1.31 -7.50
CA TYR A 7 4.48 -2.76 -7.49
C TYR A 7 3.95 -3.41 -6.21
N SER A 8 4.37 -2.91 -5.04
CA SER A 8 3.97 -3.42 -3.74
C SER A 8 2.48 -3.24 -3.49
N GLY A 9 1.87 -2.19 -4.03
CA GLY A 9 0.42 -2.01 -3.98
C GLY A 9 -0.35 -3.02 -4.84
N ILE A 10 0.12 -3.29 -6.06
CA ILE A 10 -0.46 -4.36 -6.89
C ILE A 10 -0.30 -5.71 -6.21
N LEU A 11 0.88 -6.01 -5.65
CA LEU A 11 1.14 -7.28 -4.99
C LEU A 11 0.27 -7.47 -3.73
N ASN A 12 -0.05 -6.39 -3.01
CA ASN A 12 -0.94 -6.44 -1.85
C ASN A 12 -2.33 -7.01 -2.19
N TYR A 13 -2.83 -6.81 -3.41
CA TYR A 13 -4.08 -7.42 -3.85
C TYR A 13 -4.04 -8.97 -3.87
N PHE A 14 -2.85 -9.55 -4.06
CA PHE A 14 -2.63 -10.99 -4.07
C PHE A 14 -2.19 -11.53 -2.71
N ILE A 15 -1.49 -10.71 -1.92
CA ILE A 15 -0.98 -11.05 -0.59
C ILE A 15 -1.41 -9.94 0.38
N PRO A 16 -2.66 -9.96 0.88
CA PRO A 16 -3.25 -8.87 1.67
C PRO A 16 -2.79 -8.93 3.14
N SER A 17 -1.48 -8.84 3.34
CA SER A 17 -0.82 -8.86 4.63
C SER A 17 0.57 -8.24 4.50
N GLY A 18 0.75 -7.04 5.05
CA GLY A 18 2.05 -6.37 5.06
C GLY A 18 3.16 -7.23 5.66
N GLY A 19 2.92 -7.99 6.73
CA GLY A 19 3.94 -8.86 7.32
C GLY A 19 4.39 -9.99 6.37
N SER A 20 3.43 -10.75 5.85
CA SER A 20 3.71 -11.89 4.95
C SER A 20 4.30 -11.41 3.63
N LYS A 21 3.78 -10.31 3.10
CA LYS A 21 4.26 -9.67 1.88
C LYS A 21 5.67 -9.13 2.08
N TRP A 22 5.96 -8.49 3.21
CA TRP A 22 7.32 -8.00 3.51
C TRP A 22 8.34 -9.12 3.57
N ALA A 23 7.99 -10.27 4.16
CA ALA A 23 8.87 -11.44 4.20
C ALA A 23 9.26 -11.92 2.78
N VAL A 24 8.37 -11.74 1.80
CA VAL A 24 8.62 -12.06 0.39
C VAL A 24 9.35 -10.92 -0.33
N GLU A 25 8.89 -9.67 -0.19
CA GLU A 25 9.39 -8.50 -0.95
C GLU A 25 10.76 -8.01 -0.46
N ALA A 26 11.01 -8.02 0.84
CA ALA A 26 12.18 -7.39 1.43
C ALA A 26 13.52 -7.81 0.82
N PRO A 27 13.81 -9.12 0.57
CA PRO A 27 15.09 -9.54 0.05
C PRO A 27 15.45 -8.88 -1.30
N TYR A 28 14.54 -8.94 -2.27
CA TYR A 28 14.82 -8.43 -3.62
C TYR A 28 14.60 -6.93 -3.75
N VAL A 29 13.66 -6.34 -3.01
CA VAL A 29 13.42 -4.89 -3.02
C VAL A 29 14.59 -4.13 -2.37
N LEU A 30 15.13 -4.65 -1.25
CA LEU A 30 16.30 -4.04 -0.60
C LEU A 30 17.59 -4.29 -1.38
N GLU A 31 17.73 -5.44 -2.04
CA GLU A 31 18.86 -5.70 -2.95
C GLU A 31 18.84 -4.74 -4.15
N ALA A 32 17.69 -4.55 -4.78
CA ALA A 32 17.54 -3.58 -5.86
C ALA A 32 17.88 -2.15 -5.40
N ALA A 33 17.42 -1.76 -4.20
CA ALA A 33 17.77 -0.47 -3.62
C ALA A 33 19.28 -0.30 -3.40
N ARG A 34 19.96 -1.36 -2.93
CA ARG A 34 21.41 -1.36 -2.74
C ARG A 34 22.14 -1.16 -4.07
N ASN A 35 21.75 -1.90 -5.10
CA ASN A 35 22.36 -1.86 -6.43
C ASN A 35 22.16 -0.51 -7.14
N LEU A 36 21.04 0.15 -6.86
CA LEU A 36 20.71 1.47 -7.41
C LEU A 36 21.12 2.65 -6.51
N HIS A 37 21.84 2.37 -5.42
CA HIS A 37 22.24 3.37 -4.42
C HIS A 37 21.08 4.22 -3.87
N VAL A 38 19.89 3.63 -3.77
CA VAL A 38 18.71 4.27 -3.18
C VAL A 38 18.68 4.00 -1.67
N PRO A 39 18.45 5.01 -0.81
CA PRO A 39 18.34 4.81 0.63
C PRO A 39 17.26 3.78 0.98
N PHE A 40 17.62 2.78 1.81
CA PHE A 40 16.67 1.74 2.24
C PHE A 40 15.42 2.32 2.89
N SER A 41 15.55 3.41 3.66
CA SER A 41 14.41 4.10 4.26
C SER A 41 13.35 4.51 3.22
N LYS A 42 13.76 5.08 2.08
CA LYS A 42 12.83 5.47 1.00
C LYS A 42 12.15 4.25 0.36
N THR A 43 12.91 3.18 0.19
CA THR A 43 12.40 1.93 -0.38
C THR A 43 11.39 1.25 0.54
N VAL A 44 11.70 1.16 1.83
CA VAL A 44 10.79 0.61 2.86
C VAL A 44 9.53 1.48 2.95
N LEU A 45 9.66 2.81 2.91
CA LEU A 45 8.50 3.71 2.90
C LEU A 45 7.62 3.49 1.67
N ALA A 46 8.22 3.38 0.48
CA ALA A 46 7.48 3.12 -0.75
C ALA A 46 6.71 1.81 -0.67
N TYR A 47 7.34 0.75 -0.16
CA TYR A 47 6.68 -0.53 0.10
C TYR A 47 5.47 -0.37 1.03
N ALA A 48 5.67 0.25 2.20
CA ALA A 48 4.64 0.37 3.24
C ALA A 48 3.46 1.22 2.78
N TRP A 49 3.72 2.33 2.08
CA TRP A 49 2.66 3.16 1.52
C TRP A 49 1.93 2.48 0.36
N GLY A 50 2.63 1.67 -0.43
CA GLY A 50 2.01 0.88 -1.50
C GLY A 50 1.04 -0.17 -0.95
N ASP A 51 1.43 -0.83 0.14
CA ASP A 51 0.58 -1.74 0.92
C ASP A 51 -0.68 -1.02 1.44
N MET A 52 -0.50 0.07 2.18
CA MET A 52 -1.60 0.82 2.80
C MET A 52 -2.58 1.44 1.81
N VAL A 53 -2.11 1.92 0.64
CA VAL A 53 -3.01 2.60 -0.30
C VAL A 53 -4.01 1.62 -0.92
N THR A 54 -3.58 0.41 -1.28
CA THR A 54 -4.49 -0.57 -1.91
C THR A 54 -5.39 -1.29 -0.91
N ASP A 55 -5.09 -1.24 0.39
CA ASP A 55 -6.00 -1.68 1.45
C ASP A 55 -7.33 -0.91 1.44
N MET A 56 -7.40 0.28 0.84
CA MET A 56 -8.66 1.01 0.65
C MET A 56 -9.58 0.33 -0.38
N ILE A 57 -9.05 -0.48 -1.30
CA ILE A 57 -9.87 -1.26 -2.24
C ILE A 57 -10.51 -2.45 -1.51
N GLN A 58 -9.79 -3.04 -0.55
CA GLN A 58 -10.22 -4.19 0.24
C GLN A 58 -9.96 -3.95 1.75
N PRO A 59 -10.74 -3.08 2.41
CA PRO A 59 -10.48 -2.65 3.79
C PRO A 59 -10.85 -3.72 4.83
N PHE A 60 -10.08 -4.81 4.88
CA PHE A 60 -10.25 -5.89 5.86
C PHE A 60 -10.08 -5.38 7.30
N TRP A 61 -9.23 -4.36 7.49
CA TRP A 61 -9.05 -3.65 8.75
C TRP A 61 -10.34 -3.01 9.28
N CYS A 62 -11.30 -2.71 8.40
CA CYS A 62 -12.53 -2.01 8.74
C CYS A 62 -13.65 -2.96 9.21
N ILE A 63 -13.53 -4.28 9.00
CA ILE A 63 -14.57 -5.26 9.38
C ILE A 63 -15.02 -5.13 10.86
N PRO A 64 -14.10 -5.02 11.85
CA PRO A 64 -14.51 -4.84 13.25
C PRO A 64 -15.25 -3.52 13.49
N LEU A 65 -14.83 -2.45 12.80
CA LEU A 65 -15.44 -1.12 12.93
C LEU A 65 -16.85 -1.09 12.33
N LEU A 66 -17.03 -1.71 11.15
CA LEU A 66 -18.32 -1.87 10.49
C LEU A 66 -19.30 -2.66 11.37
N ALA A 67 -18.85 -3.72 12.03
CA ALA A 67 -19.67 -4.50 12.95
C ALA A 67 -20.18 -3.68 14.14
N ILE A 68 -19.34 -2.81 14.71
CA ILE A 68 -19.72 -1.90 15.81
C ILE A 68 -20.68 -0.82 15.31
N ALA A 69 -20.40 -0.24 14.14
CA ALA A 69 -21.21 0.81 13.53
C ALA A 69 -22.53 0.30 12.92
N LYS A 70 -22.72 -1.03 12.84
CA LYS A 70 -23.85 -1.69 12.16
C LYS A 70 -23.97 -1.26 10.70
N LEU A 71 -22.82 -1.11 10.04
CA LEU A 71 -22.72 -0.78 8.62
C LEU A 71 -22.30 -2.01 7.82
N GLU A 72 -22.71 -2.05 6.56
CA GLU A 72 -22.25 -3.04 5.59
C GLU A 72 -21.07 -2.48 4.79
N PHE A 73 -20.23 -3.36 4.25
CA PHE A 73 -19.05 -2.96 3.47
C PHE A 73 -19.38 -2.01 2.30
N LYS A 74 -20.52 -2.23 1.64
CA LYS A 74 -20.99 -1.39 0.53
C LYS A 74 -21.24 0.07 0.94
N ASP A 75 -21.49 0.33 2.22
CA ASP A 75 -21.83 1.66 2.72
C ASP A 75 -20.59 2.57 2.78
N ILE A 76 -19.39 1.97 2.88
CA ILE A 76 -18.12 2.71 2.93
C ILE A 76 -17.32 2.65 1.63
N LEU A 77 -17.56 1.65 0.78
CA LEU A 77 -16.74 1.37 -0.39
C LEU A 77 -16.58 2.59 -1.31
N GLY A 78 -17.64 3.38 -1.52
CA GLY A 78 -17.55 4.60 -2.34
C GLY A 78 -16.57 5.62 -1.78
N TYR A 79 -16.55 5.83 -0.45
CA TYR A 79 -15.64 6.76 0.22
C TYR A 79 -14.20 6.25 0.19
N GLU A 80 -14.01 4.96 0.41
CA GLU A 80 -12.71 4.31 0.33
C GLU A 80 -12.12 4.40 -1.08
N MET A 81 -12.93 4.20 -2.13
CA MET A 81 -12.46 4.34 -3.51
C MET A 81 -12.05 5.78 -3.86
N VAL A 82 -12.79 6.80 -3.39
CA VAL A 82 -12.39 8.21 -3.57
C VAL A 82 -11.07 8.47 -2.86
N THR A 83 -10.93 7.99 -1.62
CA THR A 83 -9.71 8.14 -0.83
C THR A 83 -8.54 7.41 -1.47
N PHE A 84 -8.76 6.20 -2.00
CA PHE A 84 -7.79 5.43 -2.77
C PHE A 84 -7.23 6.26 -3.93
N PHE A 85 -8.08 6.83 -4.79
CA PHE A 85 -7.59 7.61 -5.93
C PHE A 85 -6.79 8.84 -5.51
N LEU A 86 -7.24 9.54 -4.46
CA LEU A 86 -6.54 10.71 -3.93
C LEU A 86 -5.18 10.33 -3.33
N CYS A 87 -5.13 9.32 -2.47
CA CYS A 87 -3.90 8.82 -1.85
C CYS A 87 -2.97 8.19 -2.89
N ALA A 88 -3.51 7.47 -3.88
CA ALA A 88 -2.73 6.91 -4.99
C ALA A 88 -2.03 8.00 -5.79
N LEU A 89 -2.76 9.07 -6.13
CA LEU A 89 -2.21 10.22 -6.84
C LEU A 89 -1.15 10.95 -6.00
N ILE A 90 -1.48 11.30 -4.76
CA ILE A 90 -0.57 12.03 -3.86
C ILE A 90 0.70 11.21 -3.59
N GLY A 91 0.55 9.92 -3.26
CA GLY A 91 1.67 9.01 -3.04
C GLY A 91 2.54 8.85 -4.27
N SER A 92 1.92 8.72 -5.46
CA SER A 92 2.66 8.65 -6.72
C SER A 92 3.47 9.91 -6.98
N LEU A 93 2.88 11.09 -6.79
CA LEU A 93 3.58 12.37 -6.93
C LEU A 93 4.70 12.52 -5.90
N ALA A 94 4.46 12.13 -4.65
CA ALA A 94 5.46 12.20 -3.59
C ALA A 94 6.69 11.35 -3.91
N PHE A 95 6.51 10.07 -4.29
CA PHE A 95 7.61 9.17 -4.64
C PHE A 95 8.22 9.40 -6.04
N LEU A 96 7.56 10.21 -6.88
CA LEU A 96 8.12 10.69 -8.14
C LEU A 96 9.08 11.86 -7.91
N LEU A 97 8.72 12.78 -7.01
CA LEU A 97 9.45 14.03 -6.78
C LEU A 97 10.50 13.94 -5.68
N PHE A 98 10.28 13.09 -4.67
CA PHE A 98 11.11 12.97 -3.47
C PHE A 98 11.59 11.52 -3.24
#